data_AF-A0A939INS1-F1
#
_entry.id   AF-A0A939INS1-F1
#
_cell.length_a   1.000
_cell.length_b   1.000
_cell.length_c   1.000
_cell.angle_alpha   90.00
_cell.angle_beta   90.00
_cell.angle_gamma   90.00
#
_symmetry.space_group_name_H-M   'P 1'
#
loop_
_entity.id
_entity.type
_entity.pdbx_description
1 polymer ?
#
loop_
_entity_poly.entity_id
_entity_poly.type
_entity_poly.pdbx_seq_one_letter_code
_entity_poly.pdbx_strand_id
1 'polypeptide(L)' 'MHPVSVSLDHARLMLGLRGQELGLVRWATLDAASGSLEELLLETRWQQIAIPWRRVEFDEQRDVFRLVSQKSTHAE' A
#
# COMPACT_ATOMS: atom_id res chain seq x y z
N MET A 1 0.42 3.70 -20.66
CA MET A 1 -0.32 2.88 -19.66
C MET A 1 -1.38 3.75 -19.04
N HIS A 2 -2.59 3.23 -18.86
CA HIS A 2 -3.69 3.94 -18.24
C HIS A 2 -3.89 3.39 -16.83
N PRO A 3 -3.61 4.15 -15.77
CA PRO A 3 -3.85 3.70 -14.40
C PRO A 3 -5.35 3.71 -14.08
N VAL A 4 -5.79 2.79 -13.24
CA VAL A 4 -7.15 2.77 -12.67
C VAL A 4 -7.06 2.79 -11.16
N SER A 5 -7.80 3.69 -10.53
CA SER A 5 -7.92 3.74 -9.07
C SER A 5 -9.11 2.89 -8.61
N VAL A 6 -8.88 2.06 -7.61
CA VAL A 6 -9.88 1.18 -6.99
C VAL A 6 -9.96 1.43 -5.49
N SER A 7 -11.14 1.32 -4.92
CA SER A 7 -11.33 1.37 -3.47
C SER A 7 -11.11 -0.01 -2.85
N LEU A 8 -10.51 -0.05 -1.66
CA LEU A 8 -10.44 -1.23 -0.83
C LEU A 8 -11.77 -1.41 -0.08
N ASP A 9 -12.18 -2.66 0.17
CA ASP A 9 -13.40 -2.96 0.94
C ASP A 9 -13.38 -2.34 2.34
N HIS A 10 -12.20 -2.28 2.94
CA HIS A 10 -11.97 -1.67 4.25
C HIS A 10 -10.71 -0.81 4.23
N ALA A 11 -10.76 0.30 4.97
CA ALA A 11 -9.59 1.12 5.22
C ALA A 11 -8.60 0.35 6.10
N ARG A 12 -7.33 0.30 5.72
CA ARG A 12 -6.28 -0.43 6.46
C ARG A 12 -5.18 0.49 6.95
N LEU A 13 -4.67 0.25 8.15
CA LEU A 13 -3.59 1.05 8.74
C LEU A 13 -2.27 0.82 8.00
N MET A 14 -1.54 1.89 7.72
CA MET A 14 -0.16 1.86 7.24
C MET A 14 0.81 2.15 8.39
N LEU A 15 1.74 1.23 8.61
CA LEU A 15 2.86 1.39 9.54
C LEU A 15 4.13 1.80 8.79
N GLY A 16 4.89 2.71 9.39
CA GLY A 16 6.20 3.12 8.88
C GLY A 16 7.29 2.09 9.14
N LEU A 17 8.50 2.40 8.67
CA LEU A 17 9.68 1.54 8.78
C LEU A 17 10.04 1.15 10.23
N ARG A 18 9.61 1.94 11.22
CA ARG A 18 9.83 1.69 12.66
C ARG A 18 8.55 1.31 13.40
N GLY A 19 7.49 0.93 12.68
CA GLY A 19 6.22 0.51 13.24
C GLY A 19 5.28 1.62 13.70
N GLN A 20 5.64 2.90 13.49
CA GLN A 20 4.76 4.02 13.81
C GLN A 20 3.57 4.11 12.85
N GLU A 21 2.40 4.51 13.33
CA GLU A 21 1.21 4.70 12.52
C GLU A 21 1.36 5.93 11.60
N LEU A 22 1.10 5.76 10.30
CA LEU A 22 1.21 6.83 9.31
C LEU A 22 -0.16 7.36 8.85
N GLY A 23 -1.17 6.49 8.80
CA GLY A 23 -2.50 6.83 8.29
C GLY A 23 -3.22 5.60 7.75
N LEU A 24 -4.30 5.84 7.01
CA LEU A 24 -5.14 4.78 6.47
C LEU A 24 -4.99 4.68 4.96
N VAL A 25 -4.99 3.46 4.44
CA VAL A 25 -5.07 3.18 3.01
C VAL A 25 -6.49 2.80 2.68
N ARG A 26 -7.11 3.57 1.77
CA ARG A 26 -8.49 3.32 1.29
C ARG A 26 -8.55 3.00 -0.20
N TRP A 27 -7.52 3.39 -0.94
CA TRP A 27 -7.50 3.28 -2.38
C TRP A 27 -6.17 2.71 -2.85
N ALA A 28 -6.20 2.12 -4.03
CA ALA A 28 -5.06 1.56 -4.71
C ALA A 28 -5.09 1.95 -6.19
N THR A 29 -3.92 2.04 -6.81
CA THR A 29 -3.77 2.25 -8.25
C THR A 29 -3.29 0.95 -8.88
N LEU A 30 -4.02 0.49 -9.90
CA LEU A 30 -3.69 -0.67 -10.70
C LEU A 30 -3.28 -0.23 -12.11
N ASP A 31 -2.36 -0.98 -12.72
CA ASP A 31 -2.16 -0.91 -14.16
C ASP A 31 -3.37 -1.54 -14.88
N ALA A 32 -4.08 -0.78 -15.72
CA ALA A 32 -5.30 -1.29 -16.34
C ALA A 32 -5.06 -2.43 -17.33
N ALA A 33 -3.85 -2.55 -17.90
CA ALA A 33 -3.56 -3.57 -18.89
C ALA A 33 -3.32 -4.95 -18.22
N SER A 34 -2.58 -4.97 -17.11
CA SER A 34 -2.19 -6.20 -16.41
C SER A 34 -3.03 -6.50 -15.16
N GLY A 35 -3.74 -5.51 -14.62
CA GLY A 35 -4.39 -5.60 -13.31
C GLY A 35 -3.41 -5.57 -12.13
N SER A 36 -2.13 -5.31 -12.38
CA SER A 36 -1.09 -5.32 -11.34
C SER A 36 -1.23 -4.13 -10.42
N LEU A 37 -1.08 -4.37 -9.12
CA LEU A 37 -1.06 -3.31 -8.10
C LEU A 37 0.24 -2.51 -8.17
N GLU A 38 0.12 -1.22 -8.49
CA GLU A 38 1.26 -0.30 -8.62
C GLU A 38 1.50 0.48 -7.34
N GLU A 39 0.44 1.06 -6.77
CA GLU A 39 0.52 1.99 -5.64
C GLU A 39 -0.65 1.84 -4.67
N LEU A 40 -0.38 2.13 -3.40
CA LEU A 40 -1.40 2.36 -2.38
C LEU A 40 -1.51 3.85 -2.09
N LEU A 41 -2.74 4.34 -1.92
CA LEU A 41 -2.98 5.74 -1.59
C LEU A 41 -3.20 5.86 -0.07
N LEU A 42 -2.16 6.33 0.60
CA LEU A 42 -2.14 6.62 2.03
C LEU A 42 -2.83 7.96 2.30
N GLU A 43 -3.96 7.91 2.99
CA GLU A 43 -4.66 9.06 3.54
C GLU A 43 -4.08 9.41 4.91
N THR A 44 -3.50 10.59 4.99
CA THR A 44 -3.06 11.23 6.25
C THR A 44 -4.06 12.31 6.63
N ARG A 45 -3.85 12.98 7.79
CA ARG A 45 -4.69 14.11 8.21
C ARG A 45 -4.68 15.31 7.24
N TRP A 46 -3.63 15.44 6.42
CA TRP A 46 -3.38 16.66 5.65
C TRP A 46 -3.39 16.45 4.15
N GLN A 47 -3.10 15.23 3.70
CA GLN A 47 -2.90 14.91 2.29
C GLN A 47 -3.02 13.42 2.03
N GLN A 48 -3.17 13.08 0.75
CA GLN A 48 -3.05 11.74 0.23
C GLN A 48 -1.68 11.53 -0.41
N ILE A 49 -1.03 10.41 -0.13
CA ILE A 49 0.33 10.09 -0.59
C ILE A 49 0.31 8.75 -1.33
N ALA A 50 0.79 8.73 -2.57
CA ALA A 50 1.00 7.50 -3.31
C ALA A 50 2.25 6.75 -2.80
N ILE A 51 2.07 5.50 -2.38
CA ILE A 51 3.13 4.62 -1.88
C ILE A 51 3.29 3.46 -2.87
N PRO A 52 4.46 3.30 -3.52
CA PRO A 52 4.69 2.19 -4.44
C PRO A 52 4.52 0.84 -3.76
N TRP A 53 3.75 -0.07 -4.35
CA TRP A 53 3.44 -1.39 -3.80
C TRP A 53 4.70 -2.23 -3.53
N ARG A 54 5.76 -2.05 -4.32
CA ARG A 54 7.08 -2.67 -4.10
C ARG A 54 7.77 -2.30 -2.77
N ARG A 55 7.27 -1.27 -2.07
CA ARG A 55 7.77 -0.81 -0.75
C ARG A 55 6.81 -1.14 0.39
N VAL A 56 5.81 -1.97 0.14
CA VAL A 56 4.78 -2.32 1.13
C VAL A 56 4.67 -3.82 1.27
N GLU A 57 4.76 -4.31 2.50
CA GLU A 57 4.32 -5.65 2.86
C GLU A 57 2.95 -5.60 3.54
N PHE A 58 2.16 -6.64 3.35
CA PHE A 58 0.87 -6.80 4.03
C PHE A 58 1.03 -7.84 5.14
N ASP A 59 0.73 -7.45 6.38
CA ASP A 59 0.74 -8.31 7.55
C ASP A 59 -0.68 -8.82 7.79
N GLU A 60 -0.97 -10.03 7.31
CA GLU A 60 -2.30 -10.64 7.35
C GLU A 60 -2.79 -10.88 8.78
N GLN A 61 -1.88 -11.19 9.71
CA GLN A 61 -2.23 -11.46 11.10
C GLN A 61 -2.75 -10.21 11.81
N ARG A 62 -2.20 -9.05 11.45
CA ARG A 62 -2.54 -7.76 12.07
C ARG A 62 -3.49 -6.92 11.21
N ASP A 63 -3.76 -7.35 9.98
CA ASP A 63 -4.49 -6.60 8.95
C ASP A 63 -3.95 -5.17 8.72
N VAL A 64 -2.63 -5.06 8.59
CA VAL A 64 -1.95 -3.77 8.36
C VAL A 64 -0.98 -3.83 7.19
N PHE A 65 -0.80 -2.69 6.53
CA PHE A 65 0.31 -2.47 5.61
C PHE A 65 1.54 -1.99 6.37
N ARG A 66 2.74 -2.42 5.96
CA ARG A 66 4.01 -1.99 6.55
C ARG A 66 4.95 -1.52 5.45
N LEU A 67 5.52 -0.34 5.63
CA LEU A 67 6.61 0.11 4.77
C LEU A 67 7.83 -0.77 5.00
N VAL A 68 8.48 -1.14 3.90
CA VAL A 68 9.76 -1.87 3.90
C VAL A 68 10.78 -1.14 3.04
N SER A 69 12.05 -1.20 3.45
CA SER A 69 13.15 -0.56 2.72
C SER A 69 13.38 -1.23 1.36
N GLN A 70 13.25 -2.57 1.31
CA GLN A 70 13.23 -3.42 0.11
C GLN A 70 12.40 -4.65 0.47
N LYS A 71 11.52 -5.13 -0.44
CA LYS A 71 10.92 -6.45 -0.29
C LYS A 71 12.06 -7.47 -0.35
N SER A 72 12.27 -8.22 0.73
CA SER A 72 13.16 -9.37 0.70
C SER A 72 12.51 -10.36 -0.26
N THR A 73 13.07 -10.49 -1.47
CA THR A 73 12.70 -11.58 -2.36
C THR A 73 13.20 -12.87 -1.72
N HIS A 74 12.40 -13.46 -0.83
CA HIS A 74 12.56 -14.87 -0.52
C HIS A 74 12.07 -15.62 -1.76
N ALA A 75 13.03 -15.97 -2.61
CA ALA A 75 12.85 -17.00 -3.60
C ALA A 75 12.61 -18.32 -2.83
N GLU A 76 11.43 -18.88 -2.99
CA GLU A 76 11.18 -20.32 -2.78
C GLU A 76 11.77 -21.12 -3.94
#